data_AF-A0A7Y8WS32-F1
#
_entry.id   AF-A0A7Y8WS32-F1
#
_cell.length_a   1.000
_cell.length_b   1.000
_cell.length_c   1.000
_cell.angle_alpha   90.00
_cell.angle_beta   90.00
_cell.angle_gamma   90.00
#
_symmetry.space_group_name_H-M   'P 1'
#
loop_
_entity.id
_entity.type
_entity.pdbx_description
1 polymer ?
#
loop_
_entity_poly.entity_id
_entity_poly.type
_entity_poly.pdbx_seq_one_letter_code
_entity_poly.pdbx_strand_id
1 'polypeptide(L)'
;MNQSFYGLLLFIFLVIPPVADFMESVMAIHMHMQMPMLVIAGMLMASFFKKRFPHFFEKWNSNGVPGITLFVIIMVYWMLPRSMDEALTTQTVEVFKFISLPFLAGIPLRDSWRKLSSAGKNVVIISFTLMFIGLGWLYVWSPVQLCNNYLVIEQVTLGWAFLLTAIAMVVYLAYNFFIDPSAYE
;
A
#
# COMPACT_ATOMS: atom_id res chain seq x y z
N MET A 1 -19.51 -14.67 9.25
CA MET A 1 -18.30 -14.07 9.84
C MET A 1 -18.12 -12.65 9.30
N ASN A 2 -17.81 -11.68 10.16
CA ASN A 2 -17.72 -10.27 9.74
C ASN A 2 -16.37 -9.98 9.05
N GLN A 3 -16.38 -9.17 7.98
CA GLN A 3 -15.18 -8.76 7.22
C GLN A 3 -14.03 -8.25 8.12
N SER A 4 -14.36 -7.51 9.18
CA SER A 4 -13.37 -6.97 10.12
C SER A 4 -12.64 -8.05 10.93
N PHE A 5 -13.27 -9.20 11.18
CA PHE A 5 -12.65 -10.32 11.87
C PHE A 5 -11.52 -10.92 11.04
N TYR A 6 -11.74 -11.12 9.74
CA TYR A 6 -10.69 -11.58 8.82
C TYR A 6 -9.55 -10.57 8.68
N GLY A 7 -9.86 -9.27 8.67
CA GLY A 7 -8.84 -8.21 8.69
C GLY A 7 -7.97 -8.26 9.94
N LEU A 8 -8.57 -8.45 11.12
CA LEU A 8 -7.84 -8.59 12.38
C LEU A 8 -6.98 -9.87 12.41
N LEU A 9 -7.54 -11.00 11.95
CA LEU A 9 -6.81 -12.27 11.88
C LEU A 9 -5.58 -12.13 10.96
N LEU A 10 -5.77 -11.55 9.76
CA LEU A 10 -4.67 -11.27 8.84
C LEU A 10 -3.61 -10.37 9.47
N PHE A 11 -4.01 -9.29 10.15
CA PHE A 11 -3.08 -8.41 10.85
C PHE A 11 -2.26 -9.17 11.90
N ILE A 12 -2.91 -9.94 12.78
CA ILE A 12 -2.21 -10.74 13.81
C ILE A 12 -1.24 -11.72 13.16
N PHE A 13 -1.67 -12.40 12.10
CA PHE A 13 -0.83 -13.35 11.36
C PHE A 13 0.42 -12.70 10.74
N LEU A 14 0.32 -11.45 10.27
CA LEU A 14 1.47 -10.74 9.67
C LEU A 14 2.44 -10.14 10.70
N VAL A 15 2.00 -9.97 11.95
CA VAL A 15 2.79 -9.36 13.04
C VAL A 15 3.51 -10.40 13.89
N ILE A 16 3.03 -11.65 13.92
CA ILE A 16 3.70 -12.70 14.70
C ILE A 16 5.13 -12.93 14.19
N PRO A 17 6.14 -12.99 15.08
CA PRO A 17 7.56 -12.97 14.69
C PRO A 17 7.94 -13.98 13.60
N PRO A 18 7.53 -15.27 13.66
CA PRO A 18 7.93 -16.23 12.63
C PRO A 18 7.47 -15.86 11.21
N VAL A 19 6.32 -15.17 11.09
CA VAL A 19 5.81 -14.72 9.79
C VAL A 19 6.48 -13.42 9.38
N ALA A 20 6.60 -12.48 10.31
CA ALA A 20 7.29 -11.20 10.06
C ALA A 20 8.74 -11.44 9.61
N ASP A 21 9.52 -12.19 10.39
CA ASP A 21 10.92 -12.52 10.09
C ASP A 21 11.08 -13.19 8.72
N PHE A 22 10.18 -14.13 8.38
CA PHE A 22 10.19 -14.79 7.08
C PHE A 22 9.89 -13.80 5.95
N MET A 23 8.84 -13.00 6.07
CA MET A 23 8.44 -12.06 5.02
C MET A 23 9.46 -10.94 4.82
N GLU A 24 10.15 -10.57 5.89
CA GLU A 24 11.16 -9.51 5.92
C GLU A 24 12.52 -9.98 5.42
N SER A 25 12.77 -11.29 5.41
CA SER A 25 14.00 -11.89 4.89
C SER A 25 14.21 -11.73 3.38
N VAL A 26 13.15 -11.44 2.62
CA VAL A 26 13.23 -11.25 1.16
C VAL A 26 12.62 -9.92 0.78
N MET A 27 13.39 -9.06 0.12
CA MET A 27 12.98 -7.68 -0.17
C MET A 27 11.64 -7.57 -0.89
N ALA A 28 11.46 -8.39 -1.94
CA ALA A 28 10.24 -8.40 -2.73
C ALA A 28 9.02 -8.89 -1.92
N ILE A 29 9.22 -9.83 -0.99
CA ILE A 29 8.13 -10.31 -0.13
C ILE A 29 7.77 -9.25 0.90
N HIS A 30 8.76 -8.58 1.50
CA HIS A 30 8.52 -7.50 2.46
C HIS A 30 7.70 -6.36 1.82
N MET A 31 8.18 -5.81 0.70
CA MET A 31 7.59 -4.61 0.11
C MET A 31 6.37 -4.88 -0.78
N HIS A 32 6.35 -5.99 -1.52
CA HIS A 32 5.29 -6.29 -2.49
C HIS A 32 4.29 -7.34 -2.03
N MET A 33 4.46 -7.92 -0.84
CA MET A 33 3.47 -8.81 -0.22
C MET A 33 3.09 -8.39 1.20
N GLN A 34 4.04 -8.32 2.15
CA GLN A 34 3.72 -8.04 3.56
C GLN A 34 3.08 -6.67 3.73
N MET A 35 3.72 -5.61 3.20
CA MET A 35 3.21 -4.25 3.34
C MET A 35 1.83 -4.06 2.65
N PRO A 36 1.60 -4.51 1.40
CA PRO A 36 0.27 -4.50 0.80
C PRO A 36 -0.76 -5.29 1.59
N MET A 37 -0.40 -6.46 2.14
CA MET A 37 -1.33 -7.24 2.95
C MET A 37 -1.69 -6.55 4.27
N LEU A 38 -0.79 -5.78 4.88
CA LEU A 38 -1.09 -4.93 6.03
C LEU A 38 -2.10 -3.83 5.65
N VAL A 39 -1.95 -3.19 4.49
CA VAL A 39 -2.94 -2.24 3.96
C VAL A 39 -4.29 -2.93 3.74
N ILE A 40 -4.31 -4.12 3.14
CA ILE A 40 -5.53 -4.92 2.92
C ILE A 40 -6.18 -5.27 4.26
N ALA A 41 -5.42 -5.69 5.27
CA ALA A 41 -5.93 -5.95 6.62
C ALA A 41 -6.67 -4.72 7.18
N GLY A 42 -6.07 -3.53 7.05
CA GLY A 42 -6.71 -2.26 7.36
C GLY A 42 -8.01 -2.00 6.60
N MET A 43 -8.02 -2.24 5.29
CA MET A 43 -9.22 -2.09 4.46
C MET A 43 -10.35 -3.03 4.91
N LEU A 44 -10.04 -4.26 5.30
CA LEU A 44 -11.01 -5.23 5.83
C LEU A 44 -11.56 -4.79 7.20
N MET A 45 -10.70 -4.25 8.05
CA MET A 45 -11.06 -3.73 9.39
C MET A 45 -11.86 -2.41 9.34
N ALA A 46 -11.78 -1.63 8.27
CA ALA A 46 -12.39 -0.30 8.17
C ALA A 46 -13.90 -0.26 8.52
N SER A 47 -14.65 -1.32 8.20
CA SER A 47 -16.08 -1.40 8.51
C SER A 47 -16.39 -1.36 10.02
N PHE A 48 -15.50 -1.88 10.86
CA PHE A 48 -15.62 -1.79 12.32
C PHE A 48 -15.45 -0.35 12.81
N PHE A 49 -14.39 0.33 12.36
CA PHE A 49 -14.09 1.71 12.75
C PHE A 49 -15.15 2.70 12.29
N LYS A 50 -15.67 2.55 11.07
CA LYS A 50 -16.75 3.41 10.57
C LYS A 50 -18.04 3.27 11.37
N LYS A 51 -18.38 2.06 11.82
CA LYS A 51 -19.55 1.83 12.69
C LYS A 51 -19.33 2.37 14.10
N ARG A 52 -18.10 2.28 14.62
CA ARG A 52 -17.77 2.74 15.97
C ARG A 52 -17.65 4.26 16.08
N PHE A 53 -17.12 4.91 15.04
CA PHE A 53 -16.82 6.35 15.01
C PHE A 53 -17.41 7.06 13.77
N PRO A 54 -18.72 6.96 13.49
CA PRO A 54 -19.31 7.49 12.25
C PRO A 54 -19.10 9.01 12.11
N HIS A 55 -19.38 9.77 13.18
CA HIS A 55 -19.23 11.23 13.20
C HIS A 55 -17.80 11.70 12.92
N PHE A 56 -16.78 10.92 13.31
CA PHE A 56 -15.39 11.26 13.01
C PHE A 56 -15.13 11.19 11.51
N PHE A 57 -15.52 10.09 10.85
CA PHE A 57 -15.30 9.91 9.41
C PHE A 57 -16.16 10.84 8.56
N GLU A 58 -17.36 11.20 9.01
CA GLU A 58 -18.21 12.18 8.33
C GLU A 58 -17.63 13.59 8.40
N LYS A 59 -17.14 14.01 9.58
CA LYS A 59 -16.57 15.35 9.78
C LYS A 59 -15.19 15.49 9.15
N TRP A 60 -14.32 14.50 9.35
CA TRP A 60 -12.91 14.57 8.91
C TRP A 60 -12.75 14.25 7.42
N ASN A 61 -13.54 13.33 6.87
CA ASN A 61 -13.36 12.81 5.52
C ASN A 61 -14.65 12.84 4.70
N SER A 62 -15.33 13.99 4.66
CA SER A 62 -16.63 14.14 4.00
C SER A 62 -16.58 13.81 2.50
N ASN A 63 -15.51 14.23 1.79
CA ASN A 63 -15.35 14.06 0.35
C ASN A 63 -14.28 13.01 -0.05
N GLY A 64 -13.67 12.31 0.92
CA GLY A 64 -12.62 11.31 0.66
C GLY A 64 -11.22 11.89 0.42
N VAL A 65 -11.07 13.20 0.18
CA VAL A 65 -9.76 13.79 -0.13
C VAL A 65 -8.80 13.67 1.06
N PRO A 66 -9.16 14.08 2.30
CA PRO A 66 -8.27 13.97 3.45
C PRO A 66 -7.75 12.56 3.70
N GLY A 67 -8.61 11.54 3.56
CA GLY A 67 -8.20 10.15 3.78
C GLY A 67 -7.32 9.59 2.68
N ILE A 68 -7.52 9.97 1.42
CA ILE A 68 -6.57 9.62 0.35
C ILE A 68 -5.25 10.37 0.49
N THR A 69 -5.26 11.64 0.87
CA THR A 69 -4.02 12.37 1.14
C THR A 69 -3.20 11.68 2.23
N LEU A 70 -3.84 11.27 3.32
CA LEU A 70 -3.17 10.51 4.38
C LEU A 70 -2.61 9.18 3.85
N PHE A 71 -3.41 8.42 3.09
CA PHE A 71 -2.95 7.19 2.45
C PHE A 71 -1.70 7.42 1.57
N VAL A 72 -1.72 8.45 0.71
CA VAL A 72 -0.60 8.78 -0.18
C VAL A 72 0.66 9.13 0.63
N ILE A 73 0.55 9.93 1.69
CA ILE A 73 1.69 10.29 2.55
C ILE A 73 2.33 9.04 3.16
N ILE A 74 1.52 8.15 3.73
CA ILE A 74 2.01 6.91 4.34
C ILE A 74 2.65 6.01 3.29
N MET A 75 2.03 5.84 2.13
CA MET A 75 2.60 5.01 1.07
C MET A 75 3.91 5.58 0.53
N VAL A 76 3.99 6.89 0.28
CA VAL A 76 5.22 7.55 -0.19
C VAL A 76 6.35 7.38 0.83
N TYR A 77 6.07 7.49 2.13
CA TYR A 77 7.06 7.20 3.17
C TYR A 77 7.58 5.76 3.07
N TRP A 78 6.69 4.77 2.96
CA TRP A 78 7.09 3.36 2.83
C TRP A 78 7.69 3.02 1.45
N MET A 79 7.58 3.89 0.46
CA MET A 79 8.27 3.71 -0.82
C MET A 79 9.75 4.13 -0.78
N LEU A 80 10.20 4.80 0.28
CA LEU A 80 11.59 5.22 0.42
C LEU A 80 12.48 4.03 0.79
N PRO A 81 13.55 3.72 0.02
CA PRO A 81 14.47 2.62 0.34
C PRO A 81 15.01 2.70 1.78
N ARG A 82 15.29 3.92 2.25
CA ARG A 82 15.78 4.17 3.60
C ARG A 82 14.78 3.78 4.69
N SER A 83 13.49 4.05 4.51
CA SER A 83 12.46 3.66 5.47
C SER A 83 12.32 2.14 5.58
N MET A 84 12.65 1.40 4.51
CA MET A 84 12.68 -0.06 4.52
C MET A 84 13.84 -0.58 5.35
N ASP A 85 15.02 0.00 5.16
CA ASP A 85 16.24 -0.35 5.88
C ASP A 85 16.08 -0.08 7.40
N GLU A 86 15.44 1.05 7.75
CA GLU A 86 15.16 1.40 9.14
C GLU A 86 14.12 0.47 9.79
N ALA A 87 13.18 -0.07 9.02
CA ALA A 87 12.20 -1.02 9.55
C ALA A 87 12.80 -2.34 10.04
N LEU A 88 13.96 -2.74 9.53
CA LEU A 88 14.67 -3.94 9.96
C LEU A 88 15.65 -3.70 11.11
N THR A 89 16.07 -2.45 11.30
CA THR A 89 17.16 -2.09 12.23
C THR A 89 16.67 -1.32 13.44
N THR A 90 15.49 -0.70 13.37
CA THR A 90 14.93 0.16 14.42
C THR A 90 13.53 -0.30 14.83
N GLN A 91 13.40 -0.80 16.05
CA GLN A 91 12.14 -1.30 16.62
C GLN A 91 10.99 -0.29 16.50
N THR A 92 11.26 0.99 16.70
CA THR A 92 10.22 2.04 16.60
C THR A 92 9.67 2.16 15.18
N VAL A 93 10.53 2.02 14.16
CA VAL A 93 10.13 2.10 12.75
C VAL A 93 9.40 0.82 12.34
N GLU A 94 9.83 -0.34 12.83
CA GLU A 94 9.13 -1.61 12.66
C GLU A 94 7.70 -1.57 13.24
N VAL A 95 7.54 -1.10 14.49
CA VAL A 95 6.21 -0.91 15.09
C VAL A 95 5.41 0.11 14.29
N PHE A 96 6.04 1.19 13.82
CA PHE A 96 5.39 2.16 12.97
C PHE A 96 4.91 1.55 11.64
N LYS A 97 5.63 0.61 11.02
CA LYS A 97 5.18 -0.16 9.84
C LYS A 97 3.87 -0.88 10.12
N PHE A 98 3.84 -1.67 11.19
CA PHE A 98 2.67 -2.47 11.55
C PHE A 98 1.47 -1.62 11.95
N ILE A 99 1.66 -0.40 12.47
CA ILE A 99 0.55 0.49 12.80
C ILE A 99 0.13 1.36 11.61
N SER A 100 1.08 1.97 10.91
CA SER A 100 0.76 2.95 9.87
C SER A 100 0.10 2.31 8.65
N LEU A 101 0.56 1.15 8.18
CA LEU A 101 0.02 0.54 6.96
C LEU A 101 -1.45 0.11 7.10
N PRO A 102 -1.88 -0.60 8.16
CA PRO A 102 -3.30 -0.93 8.31
C PRO A 102 -4.15 0.28 8.70
N PHE A 103 -3.73 1.05 9.71
CA PHE A 103 -4.60 2.04 10.34
C PHE A 103 -4.57 3.41 9.68
N LEU A 104 -3.42 3.83 9.13
CA LEU A 104 -3.25 5.13 8.49
C LEU A 104 -3.28 5.05 6.95
N ALA A 105 -3.07 3.88 6.36
CA ALA A 105 -3.22 3.68 4.92
C ALA A 105 -4.49 2.89 4.57
N GLY A 106 -4.63 1.66 5.08
CA GLY A 106 -5.71 0.74 4.73
C GLY A 106 -7.12 1.24 5.08
N ILE A 107 -7.33 1.66 6.33
CA ILE A 107 -8.64 2.18 6.75
C ILE A 107 -9.03 3.46 5.97
N PRO A 108 -8.18 4.50 5.89
CA PRO A 108 -8.49 5.70 5.12
C PRO A 108 -8.71 5.42 3.63
N LEU A 109 -7.95 4.51 3.03
CA LEU A 109 -8.16 4.09 1.64
C LEU A 109 -9.56 3.52 1.45
N ARG A 110 -9.98 2.56 2.29
CA ARG A 110 -11.32 1.93 2.16
C ARG A 110 -12.46 2.91 2.37
N ASP A 111 -12.33 3.85 3.31
CA ASP A 111 -13.36 4.87 3.54
C ASP A 111 -13.44 5.87 2.38
N SER A 112 -12.28 6.35 1.93
CA SER A 112 -12.19 7.43 0.95
C SER A 112 -12.47 7.00 -0.47
N TRP A 113 -12.13 5.76 -0.84
CA TRP A 113 -12.24 5.29 -2.22
C TRP A 113 -13.68 5.38 -2.76
N ARG A 114 -14.69 5.20 -1.90
CA ARG A 114 -16.10 5.33 -2.30
C ARG A 114 -16.57 6.77 -2.44
N LYS A 115 -15.89 7.71 -1.77
CA LYS A 115 -16.25 9.13 -1.72
C LYS A 115 -15.60 9.93 -2.85
N LEU A 116 -14.49 9.43 -3.41
CA LEU A 116 -13.82 10.04 -4.56
C LEU A 116 -14.63 9.94 -5.85
N SER A 117 -14.54 11.00 -6.66
CA SER A 117 -14.95 11.00 -8.07
C SER A 117 -14.10 10.03 -8.90
N SER A 118 -14.60 9.66 -10.09
CA SER A 118 -13.84 8.83 -11.03
C SER A 118 -12.50 9.46 -11.42
N ALA A 119 -12.50 10.78 -11.69
CA ALA A 119 -11.28 11.54 -11.94
C ALA A 119 -10.29 11.46 -10.77
N GLY A 120 -10.76 11.59 -9.53
CA GLY A 120 -9.90 11.50 -8.34
C GLY A 120 -9.24 10.11 -8.19
N LYS A 121 -10.00 9.03 -8.44
CA LYS A 121 -9.44 7.66 -8.45
C LYS A 121 -8.37 7.50 -9.53
N ASN A 122 -8.63 7.99 -10.74
CA ASN A 122 -7.68 7.91 -11.84
C ASN A 122 -6.39 8.69 -11.54
N VAL A 123 -6.49 9.88 -10.94
CA VAL A 123 -5.31 10.66 -10.51
C VAL A 123 -4.46 9.88 -9.52
N VAL A 124 -5.07 9.21 -8.54
CA VAL A 124 -4.33 8.37 -7.58
C VAL A 124 -3.62 7.23 -8.32
N ILE A 125 -4.33 6.49 -9.17
CA ILE A 125 -3.75 5.34 -9.90
C ILE A 125 -2.62 5.81 -10.81
N ILE A 126 -2.80 6.88 -11.59
CA ILE A 126 -1.75 7.46 -12.45
C ILE A 126 -0.53 7.85 -11.62
N SER A 127 -0.72 8.48 -10.45
CA SER A 127 0.37 8.89 -9.57
C SER A 127 1.18 7.68 -9.08
N PHE A 128 0.51 6.61 -8.65
CA PHE A 128 1.19 5.37 -8.25
C PHE A 128 1.85 4.64 -9.43
N THR A 129 1.25 4.65 -10.62
CA THR A 129 1.86 4.11 -11.84
C THR A 129 3.18 4.82 -12.13
N LEU A 130 3.20 6.16 -12.14
CA LEU A 130 4.42 6.93 -12.37
C LEU A 130 5.48 6.67 -11.29
N MET A 131 5.06 6.59 -10.03
CA MET A 131 5.94 6.28 -8.91
C MET A 131 6.55 4.87 -9.04
N PHE A 132 5.76 3.86 -9.41
CA PHE A 132 6.26 2.49 -9.62
C PHE A 132 7.18 2.39 -10.86
N ILE A 133 6.93 3.15 -11.93
CA ILE A 133 7.89 3.24 -13.04
C ILE A 133 9.21 3.85 -12.55
N GLY A 134 9.14 4.97 -11.82
CA GLY A 134 10.32 5.65 -11.29
C GLY A 134 11.14 4.79 -10.33
N LEU A 135 10.47 4.10 -9.41
CA LEU A 135 11.12 3.18 -8.47
C LEU A 135 11.62 1.92 -9.17
N GLY A 136 10.84 1.33 -10.07
CA GLY A 136 11.30 0.22 -10.89
C GLY A 136 12.59 0.56 -11.65
N TRP A 137 12.64 1.76 -12.24
CA TRP A 137 13.84 2.25 -12.89
C TRP A 137 15.00 2.43 -11.91
N LEU A 138 14.77 3.13 -10.80
CA LEU A 138 15.78 3.38 -9.77
C LEU A 138 16.39 2.07 -9.25
N TYR A 139 15.56 1.07 -8.96
CA TYR A 139 15.98 -0.20 -8.38
C TYR A 139 16.75 -1.09 -9.35
N VAL A 140 16.35 -1.14 -10.62
CA VAL A 140 17.00 -1.96 -11.66
C VAL A 140 18.33 -1.37 -12.11
N TRP A 141 18.40 -0.03 -12.29
CA TRP A 141 19.55 0.62 -12.92
C TRP A 141 20.47 1.38 -11.97
N SER A 142 20.17 1.46 -10.66
CA SER A 142 21.10 2.03 -9.70
C SER A 142 22.40 1.21 -9.66
N PRO A 143 23.58 1.84 -9.87
CA PRO A 143 24.87 1.15 -9.79
C PRO A 143 25.29 0.87 -8.33
N VAL A 144 24.55 1.42 -7.37
CA VAL A 144 24.79 1.25 -5.93
C VAL A 144 23.62 0.52 -5.28
N GLN A 145 23.93 -0.16 -4.19
CA GLN A 145 22.94 -0.80 -3.32
C GLN A 145 22.18 0.27 -2.52
N LEU A 146 20.86 0.29 -2.66
CA LEU A 146 19.97 1.29 -2.07
C LEU A 146 19.50 0.93 -0.65
N CYS A 147 19.46 -0.37 -0.33
CA CYS A 147 19.11 -0.89 0.99
C CYS A 147 20.23 -1.80 1.50
N ASN A 148 20.77 -1.51 2.69
CA ASN A 148 21.94 -2.20 3.21
C ASN A 148 21.60 -3.60 3.74
N ASN A 149 20.37 -3.81 4.19
CA ASN A 149 19.92 -5.09 4.75
C ASN A 149 19.44 -6.10 3.69
N TYR A 150 19.49 -5.77 2.39
CA TYR A 150 19.06 -6.63 1.29
C TYR A 150 20.13 -6.80 0.21
N LEU A 151 20.16 -7.94 -0.47
CA LEU A 151 21.11 -8.17 -1.55
C LEU A 151 20.77 -7.35 -2.80
N VAL A 152 21.78 -7.02 -3.61
CA VAL A 152 21.59 -6.30 -4.89
C VAL A 152 20.68 -7.07 -5.86
N ILE A 153 20.75 -8.40 -5.89
CA ILE A 153 19.87 -9.21 -6.73
C ILE A 153 18.39 -9.08 -6.32
N GLU A 154 18.13 -8.92 -5.02
CA GLU A 154 16.77 -8.70 -4.50
C GLU A 154 16.27 -7.31 -4.85
N GLN A 155 17.15 -6.29 -4.80
CA GLN A 155 16.86 -4.94 -5.27
C GLN A 155 16.41 -4.95 -6.74
N VAL A 156 17.18 -5.61 -7.62
CA VAL A 156 16.84 -5.72 -9.04
C VAL A 156 15.52 -6.48 -9.23
N THR A 157 15.30 -7.56 -8.46
CA THR A 157 14.06 -8.35 -8.49
C THR A 157 12.85 -7.50 -8.10
N LEU A 158 12.96 -6.72 -7.02
CA LEU A 158 11.91 -5.79 -6.61
C LEU A 158 11.67 -4.70 -7.67
N GLY A 159 12.73 -4.18 -8.29
CA GLY A 159 12.63 -3.21 -9.37
C GLY A 159 11.78 -3.72 -10.54
N TRP A 160 12.02 -4.95 -10.98
CA TRP A 160 11.16 -5.60 -11.98
C TRP A 160 9.73 -5.82 -11.50
N ALA A 161 9.53 -6.14 -10.22
CA ALA A 161 8.21 -6.30 -9.64
C ALA A 161 7.41 -4.97 -9.63
N PHE A 162 8.06 -3.82 -9.40
CA PHE A 162 7.46 -2.50 -9.59
C PHE A 162 7.07 -2.24 -11.04
N LEU A 163 7.96 -2.51 -12.00
CA LEU A 163 7.68 -2.33 -13.43
C LEU A 163 6.50 -3.19 -13.89
N LEU A 164 6.44 -4.45 -13.45
CA LEU A 164 5.32 -5.35 -13.76
C LEU A 164 4.00 -4.82 -13.21
N THR A 165 4.01 -4.31 -11.97
CA THR A 165 2.81 -3.74 -11.35
C THR A 165 2.37 -2.45 -12.06
N ALA A 166 3.33 -1.60 -12.45
CA ALA A 166 3.05 -0.42 -13.26
C ALA A 166 2.42 -0.77 -14.61
N ILE A 167 2.93 -1.79 -15.31
CA ILE A 167 2.34 -2.28 -16.56
C ILE A 167 0.89 -2.71 -16.34
N ALA A 168 0.62 -3.48 -15.28
CA ALA A 168 -0.74 -3.88 -14.94
C ALA A 168 -1.66 -2.67 -14.67
N MET A 169 -1.17 -1.64 -13.98
CA MET A 169 -1.91 -0.39 -13.76
C MET A 169 -2.15 0.39 -15.05
N VAL A 170 -1.19 0.43 -15.98
CA VAL A 170 -1.37 1.04 -17.31
C VAL A 170 -2.46 0.31 -18.09
N VAL A 171 -2.43 -1.02 -18.10
CA VAL A 171 -3.47 -1.84 -18.76
C VAL A 171 -4.84 -1.57 -18.13
N TYR A 172 -4.93 -1.48 -16.81
CA TYR A 172 -6.18 -1.12 -16.12
C TYR A 172 -6.70 0.27 -16.50
N LEU A 173 -5.82 1.28 -16.56
CA LEU A 173 -6.17 2.63 -16.97
C LEU A 173 -6.62 2.68 -18.43
N ALA A 174 -5.92 1.98 -19.34
CA ALA A 174 -6.30 1.87 -20.74
C ALA A 174 -7.68 1.20 -20.88
N TYR A 175 -7.91 0.10 -20.17
CA TYR A 175 -9.19 -0.59 -20.13
C TYR A 175 -10.32 0.37 -19.74
N ASN A 176 -10.20 1.10 -18.63
CA ASN A 176 -11.23 2.05 -18.19
C ASN A 176 -11.40 3.27 -19.11
N PHE A 177 -10.39 3.61 -19.91
CA PHE A 177 -10.47 4.73 -20.84
C PHE A 177 -11.20 4.33 -22.13
N PHE A 178 -10.94 3.12 -22.64
CA PHE A 178 -11.51 2.65 -23.91
C PHE A 178 -12.83 1.90 -23.75
N ILE A 179 -13.05 1.26 -22.61
CA ILE A 179 -14.25 0.46 -22.35
C ILE A 179 -15.06 1.17 -21.28
N ASP A 180 -16.23 1.68 -21.68
CA ASP A 180 -17.23 2.21 -20.75
C ASP A 180 -18.01 1.02 -20.16
N PRO A 181 -17.83 0.68 -18.87
CA PRO A 181 -18.53 -0.44 -18.26
C PRO A 181 -20.04 -0.22 -18.20
N SER A 182 -20.50 1.03 -18.21
CA SER A 182 -21.94 1.37 -18.19
C SER A 182 -22.68 0.99 -19.47
N ALA A 183 -21.95 0.68 -20.55
CA ALA A 183 -22.53 0.16 -21.79
C ALA A 183 -22.90 -1.33 -21.71
N TYR A 184 -22.50 -2.04 -20.64
CA TYR A 184 -22.66 -3.49 -20.47
C TYR A 184 -23.37 -3.89 -19.16
N GLU A 185 -23.81 -2.92 -18.35
CA GLU A 185 -24.68 -3.11 -17.17
C GLU A 185 -26.16 -2.83 -17.53
#